data_AF-A0A6P2D2R3-F1
#
_entry.id   AF-A0A6P2D2R3-F1
#
_cell.length_a   1.000
_cell.length_b   1.000
_cell.length_c   1.000
_cell.angle_alpha   90.00
_cell.angle_beta   90.00
_cell.angle_gamma   90.00
#
_symmetry.space_group_name_H-M   'P 1'
#
loop_
_entity.id
_entity.type
_entity.pdbx_description
1 polymer ?
#
loop_
_entity_poly.entity_id
_entity_poly.type
_entity_poly.pdbx_seq_one_letter_code
_entity_poly.pdbx_strand_id
1 'polypeptide(L)' 'MVARVVLSDMGQDAVLGGDTEALVARLTRAAYEVALRYRPDRPFTELELALWREIRTVLNAPEAT' A
#
# COMPACT_ATOMS: atom_id res chain seq x y z
N MET A 1 31.20 22.87 12.63
CA MET A 1 29.79 23.12 12.25
C MET A 1 29.34 22.00 11.31
N VAL A 2 29.18 20.78 11.83
CA VAL A 2 28.77 19.58 11.05
C VAL A 2 27.89 18.70 11.95
N ALA A 3 26.79 19.27 12.46
CA ALA A 3 25.82 18.54 13.28
C ALA A 3 24.37 18.85 12.89
N ARG A 4 24.15 19.69 11.87
CA ARG A 4 22.81 20.13 11.46
C ARG A 4 22.23 19.35 10.28
N VAL A 5 23.03 18.51 9.62
CA VAL A 5 22.59 17.75 8.43
C VAL A 5 22.04 16.36 8.80
N VAL A 6 22.59 15.70 9.82
CA VAL A 6 22.17 14.33 10.20
C VAL A 6 20.84 14.27 10.95
N LEU A 7 20.45 15.37 11.63
CA LEU A 7 19.18 15.42 12.37
C LEU A 7 17.96 15.69 11.48
N SER A 8 18.14 16.14 10.24
CA SER A 8 17.03 16.31 9.28
C SER A 8 16.63 15.00 8.62
N ASP A 9 17.55 14.03 8.52
CA ASP A 9 17.36 12.75 7.81
C ASP A 9 16.40 11.81 8.57
N MET A 10 16.63 11.64 9.89
CA MET A 10 15.78 10.78 10.73
C MET A 10 14.34 11.29 10.91
N GLY A 11 14.10 12.59 10.69
CA GLY A 11 12.77 13.17 10.71
C GLY A 11 11.97 12.93 9.43
N GLN A 12 12.65 12.80 8.28
CA GLN A 12 12.02 12.47 7.01
C GLN A 12 11.70 10.98 6.92
N ASP A 13 12.57 10.10 7.38
CA ASP A 13 12.33 8.65 7.38
C ASP A 13 11.15 8.23 8.26
N ALA A 14 10.96 8.89 9.42
CA ALA A 14 9.83 8.59 10.30
C ALA A 14 8.48 9.06 9.72
N VAL A 15 8.47 10.20 9.01
CA VAL A 15 7.27 10.73 8.33
C VAL A 15 6.95 9.92 7.08
N LEU A 16 7.95 9.63 6.24
CA LEU A 16 7.81 8.76 5.06
C LEU A 16 7.47 7.31 5.42
N GLY A 17 7.98 6.82 6.57
CA GLY A 17 7.65 5.51 7.11
C GLY A 17 6.18 5.39 7.48
N GLY A 18 5.57 6.44 8.04
CA GLY A 18 4.15 6.49 8.37
C GLY A 18 3.26 6.40 7.13
N ASP A 19 3.57 7.18 6.09
CA ASP A 19 2.79 7.20 4.84
C ASP A 19 2.97 5.89 4.05
N THR A 20 4.19 5.35 4.03
CA THR A 20 4.49 4.06 3.40
C THR A 20 3.77 2.92 4.11
N GLU A 21 3.83 2.85 5.44
CA GLU A 21 3.16 1.81 6.21
C GLU A 21 1.63 1.91 6.08
N ALA A 22 1.08 3.13 6.06
CA ALA A 22 -0.33 3.36 5.82
C ALA A 22 -0.74 2.89 4.41
N LEU A 23 0.09 3.13 3.39
CA LEU A 23 -0.15 2.64 2.03
C LEU A 23 -0.10 1.10 1.99
N VAL A 24 0.91 0.49 2.61
CA VAL A 24 1.05 -0.97 2.70
C VAL A 24 -0.17 -1.60 3.39
N ALA A 25 -0.65 -1.00 4.48
CA ALA A 25 -1.85 -1.44 5.16
C ALA A 25 -3.09 -1.38 4.26
N ARG A 26 -3.28 -0.29 3.50
CA ARG A 26 -4.40 -0.16 2.54
C ARG A 26 -4.32 -1.20 1.43
N LEU A 27 -3.13 -1.40 0.84
CA LEU A 27 -2.89 -2.40 -0.20
C LEU A 27 -3.15 -3.82 0.30
N THR A 28 -2.63 -4.13 1.49
CA THR A 28 -2.78 -5.45 2.12
C THR A 28 -4.25 -5.75 2.39
N ARG A 29 -4.99 -4.79 2.96
CA ARG A 29 -6.44 -4.93 3.16
C ARG A 29 -7.17 -5.17 1.84
N ALA A 30 -6.91 -4.36 0.81
CA ALA A 30 -7.57 -4.52 -0.49
C ALA A 30 -7.28 -5.90 -1.12
N ALA A 31 -6.04 -6.36 -1.08
CA ALA A 31 -5.67 -7.67 -1.59
C ALA A 31 -6.33 -8.82 -0.79
N TYR A 32 -6.38 -8.69 0.54
CA TYR A 32 -7.01 -9.69 1.40
C TYR A 32 -8.52 -9.81 1.15
N GLU A 33 -9.23 -8.70 0.96
CA GLU A 33 -10.65 -8.70 0.61
C GLU A 33 -10.94 -9.37 -0.74
N VAL A 34 -10.04 -9.23 -1.72
CA VAL A 34 -10.14 -9.99 -2.98
C VAL A 34 -9.92 -11.48 -2.73
N ALA A 35 -8.88 -11.84 -1.98
CA ALA A 35 -8.54 -13.22 -1.68
C ALA A 35 -9.67 -13.96 -0.94
N LEU A 36 -10.33 -13.31 0.03
CA LEU A 36 -11.45 -13.88 0.78
C LEU A 36 -12.68 -14.18 -0.10
N ARG A 37 -12.88 -13.41 -1.18
CA ARG A 37 -14.02 -13.59 -2.10
C ARG A 37 -13.74 -14.57 -3.22
N TYR A 38 -12.48 -14.93 -3.42
CA TYR A 38 -12.09 -15.89 -4.45
C TYR A 38 -12.55 -17.30 -4.10
N ARG A 39 -13.09 -18.00 -5.09
CA ARG A 39 -13.44 -19.41 -4.94
C ARG A 39 -12.45 -20.28 -5.71
N PRO A 40 -11.96 -21.40 -5.13
CA PRO A 40 -10.96 -22.25 -5.77
C PRO A 40 -11.39 -22.88 -7.11
N ASP A 41 -12.69 -22.94 -7.40
CA ASP A 41 -13.27 -23.47 -8.64
C ASP A 41 -13.24 -22.46 -9.81
N ARG A 42 -12.86 -21.22 -9.56
CA ARG A 42 -12.67 -20.18 -10.60
C ARG A 42 -11.27 -20.26 -11.22
N PRO A 43 -11.08 -19.72 -12.43
CA PRO A 43 -9.75 -19.53 -13.01
C PRO A 43 -8.91 -18.57 -12.18
N PHE A 44 -7.63 -18.90 -11.97
CA PHE A 44 -6.69 -18.04 -11.24
C PHE A 44 -6.52 -16.65 -11.89
N THR A 45 -6.67 -16.56 -13.22
CA THR A 45 -6.60 -15.28 -13.95
C THR A 45 -7.70 -14.30 -13.53
N GLU A 46 -8.86 -14.78 -13.05
CA GLU A 46 -9.89 -13.91 -12.48
C GLU A 46 -9.43 -13.29 -11.15
N LEU A 47 -8.72 -14.05 -10.32
CA LEU A 47 -8.11 -13.55 -9.08
C LEU A 47 -7.02 -12.52 -9.39
N GLU A 48 -6.11 -12.81 -10.31
CA GLU A 48 -5.04 -11.88 -10.71
C GLU A 48 -5.61 -10.56 -11.22
N LEU A 49 -6.62 -10.62 -12.09
CA LEU A 49 -7.26 -9.42 -12.62
C LEU A 49 -7.99 -8.62 -11.53
N ALA A 50 -8.68 -9.30 -10.61
CA ALA A 50 -9.34 -8.65 -9.48
C ALA A 50 -8.34 -7.96 -8.55
N LEU A 51 -7.23 -8.63 -8.21
CA LEU A 51 -6.15 -8.07 -7.40
C LEU A 51 -5.57 -6.82 -8.08
N TRP A 52 -5.26 -6.91 -9.37
CA TRP A 52 -4.71 -5.78 -10.13
C TRP A 52 -5.65 -4.55 -10.09
N ARG A 53 -6.95 -4.74 -10.29
CA ARG A 53 -7.94 -3.65 -10.27
C ARG A 53 -8.02 -2.97 -8.91
N GLU A 54 -8.08 -3.74 -7.83
CA GLU A 54 -8.19 -3.22 -6.47
C GLU A 54 -6.89 -2.50 -6.05
N ILE A 55 -5.73 -3.10 -6.32
CA ILE A 55 -4.43 -2.45 -6.06
C ILE A 55 -4.33 -1.13 -6.81
N ARG A 56 -4.69 -1.08 -8.10
CA ARG A 56 -4.68 0.17 -8.88
C ARG A 56 -5.66 1.20 -8.34
N THR A 57 -6.80 0.77 -7.81
CA THR A 57 -7.78 1.67 -7.18
C THR A 57 -7.17 2.32 -5.94
N VAL A 58 -6.52 1.55 -5.07
CA VAL A 58 -5.82 2.09 -3.89
C VAL A 58 -4.68 3.03 -4.28
N LEU A 59 -3.87 2.67 -5.29
CA LEU A 59 -2.74 3.50 -5.73
C LEU A 59 -3.17 4.82 -6.38
N ASN A 60 -4.35 4.87 -6.99
CA ASN A 60 -4.88 6.07 -7.64
C ASN A 60 -5.84 6.87 -6.73
N ALA A 61 -6.10 6.39 -5.50
CA ALA A 61 -6.93 7.10 -4.56
C ALA A 61 -6.20 8.39 -4.12
N PRO A 62 -6.88 9.54 -4.09
CA PRO A 62 -6.29 10.75 -3.54
C PRO A 62 -5.91 10.51 -2.07
N GLU A 63 -4.77 11.04 -1.65
CA GLU A 63 -4.38 11.03 -0.23
C GLU A 63 -5.47 11.74 0.57
N ALA A 64 -6.07 11.05 1.54
CA ALA A 64 -7.02 11.65 2.46
C ALA A 64 -6.23 12.64 3.33
N THR A 65 -6.31 13.92 2.95
CA THR A 65 -5.69 15.06 3.64
C THR A 65 -6.27 15.27 5.03
#